data_AF-A0A954MXC2-F1
#
_entry.id   AF-A0A954MXC2-F1
#
_cell.length_a   1.000
_cell.length_b   1.000
_cell.length_c   1.000
_cell.angle_alpha   90.00
_cell.angle_beta   90.00
_cell.angle_gamma   90.00
#
_symmetry.space_group_name_H-M   'P 1'
#
loop_
_entity.id
_entity.type
_entity.pdbx_description
1 polymer ?
#
loop_
_entity_poly.entity_id
_entity_poly.type
_entity_poly.pdbx_seq_one_letter_code
_entity_poly.pdbx_strand_id
1 'polypeptide(L)'
;MTDSRTFDEHSLLLKLTFGLMETYCEHGWAPFAFDSFLTQSLGYIAWTRYDHSFSDIIYHQLDRQDSARQQPCVACPYSPHFTMGYSLSWMAVRGKPAQAILNELSFCMTDKREEIPESDLTAVEMPNGWYIIVSNHDPQVVSDVAMRRLASSGCEIVTCFVEEHVMVSSATGWKDGLLRWSVTHDAQEGLLHLEIEGEPPPEFAAIRDRMFAEQATGDQDCDYIFDVPVETARSITGYRYDEDIPGLSGEVFEVLAPLPDERPFLRRLFEGWFRTPRNPPHR
;
A
#
# COMPACT_ATOMS: atom_id res chain seq x y z
N MET A 1 -76.18 -15.67 -3.47
CA MET A 1 -74.97 -16.53 -3.52
C MET A 1 -73.79 -15.59 -3.46
N THR A 2 -73.06 -15.68 -2.36
CA THR A 2 -72.14 -14.69 -1.82
C THR A 2 -70.82 -14.66 -2.59
N ASP A 3 -70.47 -13.49 -3.10
CA ASP A 3 -69.13 -13.13 -3.55
C ASP A 3 -68.56 -12.13 -2.55
N SER A 4 -67.35 -12.37 -2.06
CA SER A 4 -66.74 -11.56 -1.03
C SER A 4 -65.23 -11.49 -1.21
N ARG A 5 -64.78 -10.24 -1.47
CA ARG A 5 -63.71 -9.49 -0.76
C ARG A 5 -62.29 -10.12 -0.78
N THR A 6 -61.18 -9.41 -0.94
CA THR A 6 -60.77 -8.04 -0.57
C THR A 6 -59.27 -7.87 -0.93
N PHE A 7 -58.83 -6.64 -1.29
CA PHE A 7 -57.58 -5.91 -0.91
C PHE A 7 -56.21 -6.68 -0.90
N ASP A 8 -55.03 -6.16 -1.23
CA ASP A 8 -54.48 -4.80 -1.25
C ASP A 8 -53.08 -4.79 -1.92
N GLU A 9 -52.53 -3.57 -2.03
CA GLU A 9 -51.12 -3.20 -1.85
C GLU A 9 -50.11 -3.25 -3.01
N HIS A 10 -49.84 -2.02 -3.49
CA HIS A 10 -48.58 -1.59 -4.07
C HIS A 10 -47.38 -1.93 -3.17
N SER A 11 -46.30 -2.44 -3.76
CA SER A 11 -44.95 -2.24 -3.24
C SER A 11 -43.95 -2.15 -4.40
N LEU A 12 -43.42 -0.94 -4.56
CA LEU A 12 -42.23 -0.62 -5.34
C LEU A 12 -41.05 -1.44 -4.82
N LEU A 13 -40.33 -2.13 -5.69
CA LEU A 13 -39.02 -2.68 -5.40
C LEU A 13 -37.98 -2.09 -6.36
N LEU A 14 -37.10 -1.29 -5.75
CA LEU A 14 -35.88 -0.71 -6.31
C LEU A 14 -35.05 -1.80 -7.00
N LYS A 15 -34.70 -1.57 -8.27
CA LYS A 15 -33.60 -2.29 -8.92
C LYS A 15 -32.28 -1.68 -8.45
N LEU A 16 -31.56 -2.38 -7.57
CA LEU A 16 -30.12 -2.22 -7.40
C LEU A 16 -29.46 -3.47 -7.98
N THR A 17 -28.94 -3.35 -9.20
CA THR A 17 -28.22 -4.43 -9.87
C THR A 17 -26.73 -4.25 -9.57
N PHE A 18 -26.22 -4.99 -8.58
CA PHE A 18 -24.81 -5.40 -8.55
C PHE A 18 -24.77 -6.83 -9.08
N GLY A 19 -24.16 -7.01 -10.24
CA GLY A 19 -24.15 -8.28 -10.95
C GLY A 19 -23.29 -9.33 -10.24
N LEU A 20 -23.90 -10.49 -9.97
CA LEU A 20 -23.24 -11.79 -9.89
C LEU A 20 -24.17 -12.84 -10.51
N MET A 21 -23.56 -13.72 -11.30
CA MET A 21 -24.13 -14.80 -12.13
C MET A 21 -25.41 -15.46 -11.62
N GLU A 22 -26.41 -15.57 -12.49
CA GLU A 22 -27.51 -16.53 -12.37
C GLU A 22 -27.13 -17.83 -13.09
N THR A 23 -27.06 -18.95 -12.38
CA THR A 23 -27.01 -20.29 -13.00
C THR A 23 -28.39 -20.93 -12.95
N TYR A 24 -28.95 -21.25 -14.12
CA TYR A 24 -30.19 -21.99 -14.28
C TYR A 24 -29.89 -23.47 -14.56
N CYS A 25 -30.66 -24.38 -13.92
CA CYS A 25 -30.63 -25.81 -14.22
C CYS A 25 -31.77 -26.13 -15.20
N GLU A 26 -31.46 -26.46 -16.45
CA GLU A 26 -32.46 -26.63 -17.53
C GLU A 26 -33.10 -28.03 -17.62
N HIS A 27 -32.81 -28.97 -16.72
CA HIS A 27 -33.39 -30.32 -16.79
C HIS A 27 -34.00 -30.74 -15.45
N GLY A 28 -35.29 -31.10 -15.48
CA GLY A 28 -36.15 -31.24 -14.31
C GLY A 28 -35.72 -32.26 -13.24
N TRP A 29 -36.13 -31.96 -12.01
CA TRP A 29 -36.26 -32.83 -10.83
C TRP A 29 -35.13 -33.86 -10.59
N ALA A 30 -34.18 -33.50 -9.73
CA ALA A 30 -33.28 -34.45 -9.08
C ALA A 30 -33.87 -34.88 -7.71
N PRO A 31 -34.14 -36.17 -7.45
CA PRO A 31 -34.73 -36.62 -6.19
C PRO A 31 -33.65 -37.16 -5.23
N PHE A 32 -32.66 -36.37 -4.82
CA PHE A 32 -31.72 -36.76 -3.75
C PHE A 32 -31.20 -35.54 -2.98
N ALA A 33 -30.91 -35.74 -1.69
CA ALA A 33 -30.62 -34.71 -0.69
C ALA A 33 -29.54 -33.70 -1.12
N PHE A 34 -29.84 -32.41 -0.95
CA PHE A 34 -29.05 -31.26 -1.39
C PHE A 34 -27.72 -31.07 -0.64
N ASP A 35 -27.47 -31.83 0.43
CA ASP A 35 -26.31 -31.65 1.33
C ASP A 35 -25.02 -32.36 0.88
N SER A 36 -25.04 -33.14 -0.20
CA SER A 36 -23.86 -33.92 -0.62
C SER A 36 -23.27 -33.55 -1.98
N PHE A 37 -23.79 -32.51 -2.65
CA PHE A 37 -23.25 -32.07 -3.96
C PHE A 37 -22.47 -30.74 -3.91
N LEU A 38 -22.53 -29.98 -2.81
CA LEU A 38 -21.72 -28.75 -2.64
C LEU A 38 -20.28 -29.03 -2.18
N THR A 39 -19.96 -30.26 -1.80
CA THR A 39 -18.63 -30.63 -1.28
C THR A 39 -17.66 -31.15 -2.35
N GLN A 40 -18.10 -31.33 -3.61
CA GLN A 40 -17.23 -31.82 -4.70
C GLN A 40 -17.08 -30.88 -5.90
N SER A 41 -17.75 -29.73 -5.93
CA SER A 41 -17.63 -28.74 -7.02
C SER A 41 -17.30 -27.31 -6.56
N LEU A 42 -17.11 -27.10 -5.25
CA LEU A 42 -16.58 -25.85 -4.66
C LEU A 42 -15.33 -26.10 -3.80
N GLY A 43 -14.55 -27.13 -4.13
CA GLY A 43 -13.23 -27.32 -3.55
C GLY A 43 -12.20 -26.40 -4.18
N TYR A 44 -12.27 -25.08 -3.92
CA TYR A 44 -11.14 -24.12 -3.99
C TYR A 44 -11.57 -22.68 -3.64
N ILE A 45 -12.40 -22.47 -2.62
CA ILE A 45 -12.42 -21.18 -1.91
C ILE A 45 -12.41 -21.50 -0.41
N ALA A 46 -11.25 -21.97 0.04
CA ALA A 46 -10.92 -21.87 1.45
C ALA A 46 -10.95 -20.38 1.79
N TRP A 47 -11.85 -20.03 2.69
CA TRP A 47 -11.89 -18.75 3.37
C TRP A 47 -10.57 -18.54 4.13
N THR A 48 -9.52 -18.09 3.44
CA THR A 48 -8.39 -17.43 4.09
C THR A 48 -8.80 -16.01 4.38
N ARG A 49 -9.51 -15.83 5.50
CA ARG A 49 -9.66 -14.54 6.15
C ARG A 49 -8.35 -14.29 6.92
N TYR A 50 -7.33 -13.86 6.20
CA TYR A 50 -6.13 -13.22 6.73
C TYR A 50 -5.81 -12.10 5.74
N ASP A 51 -6.43 -10.95 5.99
CA ASP A 51 -6.24 -9.71 5.26
C ASP A 51 -5.59 -8.77 6.28
N HIS A 52 -4.30 -8.96 6.51
CA HIS A 52 -3.48 -7.86 7.01
C HIS A 52 -3.01 -7.15 5.75
N SER A 53 -3.68 -6.06 5.42
CA SER A 53 -3.20 -5.17 4.36
C SER A 53 -1.83 -4.61 4.78
N PHE A 54 -0.94 -4.28 3.85
CA PHE A 54 0.34 -3.63 4.15
C PHE A 54 0.11 -2.36 4.97
N SER A 55 -0.97 -1.63 4.64
CA SER A 55 -1.49 -0.55 5.46
C SER A 55 -1.78 -1.02 6.89
N ASP A 56 -2.49 -2.12 7.14
CA ASP A 56 -2.73 -2.58 8.51
C ASP A 56 -1.44 -2.98 9.24
N ILE A 57 -0.44 -3.56 8.58
CA ILE A 57 0.83 -3.92 9.24
C ILE A 57 1.56 -2.65 9.67
N ILE A 58 1.77 -1.71 8.72
CA ILE A 58 2.50 -0.47 8.99
C ILE A 58 1.70 0.47 9.90
N TYR A 59 0.39 0.66 9.67
CA TYR A 59 -0.45 1.50 10.52
C TYR A 59 -0.74 0.87 11.88
N HIS A 60 -0.91 -0.45 12.02
CA HIS A 60 -1.07 -1.05 13.35
C HIS A 60 0.25 -1.00 14.14
N GLN A 61 1.40 -1.01 13.46
CA GLN A 61 2.70 -0.75 14.07
C GLN A 61 2.84 0.74 14.46
N LEU A 62 2.52 1.69 13.58
CA LEU A 62 2.57 3.13 13.87
C LEU A 62 1.51 3.60 14.91
N ASP A 63 0.30 3.03 14.92
CA ASP A 63 -0.79 3.40 15.84
C ASP A 63 -0.56 2.85 17.27
N ARG A 64 0.11 1.69 17.38
CA ARG A 64 0.70 1.24 18.66
C ARG A 64 1.72 2.25 19.19
N GLN A 65 2.44 2.95 18.31
CA GLN A 65 3.50 3.90 18.67
C GLN A 65 2.95 5.30 19.02
N ASP A 66 1.94 5.81 18.31
CA ASP A 66 1.31 7.10 18.63
C ASP A 66 0.59 7.08 19.99
N SER A 67 0.09 5.90 20.41
CA SER A 67 -0.45 5.69 21.75
C SER A 67 0.61 5.82 22.86
N ALA A 68 1.89 5.60 22.56
CA ALA A 68 3.02 5.82 23.48
C ALA A 68 3.55 7.27 23.48
N ARG A 69 3.26 8.06 22.42
CA ARG A 69 3.66 9.48 22.29
C ARG A 69 2.80 10.45 23.10
N GLN A 70 1.66 10.03 23.65
CA GLN A 70 0.71 10.92 24.37
C GLN A 70 1.02 11.16 25.86
N GLN A 71 2.27 11.01 26.32
CA GLN A 71 2.70 11.62 27.58
C GLN A 71 3.48 12.92 27.29
N PRO A 72 2.86 14.11 27.45
CA PRO A 72 3.59 15.34 27.24
C PRO A 72 4.64 15.53 28.34
N CYS A 73 5.92 15.53 27.96
CA CYS A 73 6.98 16.11 28.78
C CYS A 73 6.73 17.61 28.92
N VAL A 74 6.23 18.01 30.08
CA VAL A 74 5.99 19.41 30.46
C VAL A 74 7.32 20.09 30.81
N ALA A 75 8.18 20.32 29.83
CA ALA A 75 9.25 21.33 29.86
C ALA A 75 10.12 21.23 28.61
N CYS A 76 9.92 22.14 27.65
CA CYS A 76 10.97 22.91 26.97
C CYS A 76 10.38 23.53 25.68
N PRO A 77 10.08 24.83 25.67
CA PRO A 77 9.67 25.51 24.45
C PRO A 77 10.95 25.86 23.65
N TYR A 78 10.97 25.48 22.38
CA TYR A 78 12.01 25.79 21.39
C TYR A 78 13.35 25.06 21.56
N SER A 79 13.46 23.92 20.90
CA SER A 79 14.68 23.57 20.15
C SER A 79 14.23 23.14 18.76
N PRO A 80 14.78 23.71 17.67
CA PRO A 80 14.60 23.13 16.35
C PRO A 80 15.33 21.79 16.38
N HIS A 81 14.57 20.70 16.46
CA HIS A 81 15.13 19.36 16.27
C HIS A 81 15.64 19.32 14.83
N PHE A 82 16.97 19.36 14.64
CA PHE A 82 17.58 18.76 13.47
C PHE A 82 17.28 17.27 13.57
N THR A 83 16.25 16.85 12.86
CA THR A 83 15.83 15.47 12.73
C THR A 83 16.91 14.75 11.93
N MET A 84 17.88 14.14 12.61
CA MET A 84 18.89 13.29 11.99
C MET A 84 18.32 11.87 11.94
N GLY A 85 17.73 11.50 10.81
CA GLY A 85 17.18 10.17 10.55
C GLY A 85 16.22 10.18 9.36
N TYR A 86 16.25 9.14 8.53
CA TYR A 86 15.34 8.97 7.39
C TYR A 86 13.95 8.47 7.84
N SER A 87 12.92 9.06 7.26
CA SER A 87 11.51 8.62 7.36
C SER A 87 10.92 8.68 5.95
N LEU A 88 10.95 7.55 5.26
CA LEU A 88 10.55 7.46 3.86
C LEU A 88 10.02 6.07 3.52
N SER A 89 9.26 6.04 2.44
CA SER A 89 8.90 4.81 1.75
C SER A 89 9.28 4.91 0.29
N TRP A 90 9.61 3.79 -0.34
CA TRP A 90 9.82 3.74 -1.78
C TRP A 90 9.23 2.48 -2.39
N MET A 91 8.90 2.56 -3.67
CA MET A 91 8.33 1.49 -4.47
C MET A 91 9.09 1.37 -5.79
N ALA A 92 9.60 0.19 -6.07
CA ALA A 92 10.19 -0.19 -7.34
C ALA A 92 9.18 -0.99 -8.17
N VAL A 93 8.96 -0.61 -9.42
CA VAL A 93 8.06 -1.33 -10.35
C VAL A 93 8.83 -1.77 -11.59
N ARG A 94 8.61 -3.01 -12.03
CA ARG A 94 9.17 -3.56 -13.28
C ARG A 94 8.09 -4.28 -14.06
N GLY A 95 8.16 -4.17 -15.40
CA GLY A 95 7.21 -4.79 -16.33
C GLY A 95 6.24 -3.81 -17.00
N LYS A 96 6.29 -2.52 -16.64
CA LYS A 96 5.53 -1.44 -17.28
C LYS A 96 6.43 -0.24 -17.61
N PRO A 97 6.10 0.53 -18.66
CA PRO A 97 6.78 1.79 -18.90
C PRO A 97 6.41 2.82 -17.82
N ALA A 98 7.36 3.69 -17.47
CA ALA A 98 7.22 4.74 -16.45
C ALA A 98 5.90 5.53 -16.57
N GLN A 99 5.56 5.99 -17.78
CA GLN A 99 4.33 6.75 -18.02
C GLN A 99 3.05 5.98 -17.67
N ALA A 100 3.01 4.67 -17.90
CA ALA A 100 1.84 3.86 -17.54
C ALA A 100 1.71 3.73 -16.02
N ILE A 101 2.84 3.56 -15.32
CA ILE A 101 2.89 3.50 -13.86
C ILE A 101 2.36 4.82 -13.27
N LEU A 102 2.88 5.96 -13.74
CA LEU A 102 2.45 7.28 -13.28
C LEU A 102 0.97 7.54 -13.53
N ASN A 103 0.46 7.19 -14.72
CA ASN A 103 -0.96 7.37 -15.05
C ASN A 103 -1.86 6.53 -14.14
N GLU A 104 -1.50 5.27 -13.87
CA GLU A 104 -2.27 4.40 -12.97
C GLU A 104 -2.26 4.92 -11.53
N LEU A 105 -1.17 5.55 -11.11
CA LEU A 105 -1.03 6.19 -9.80
C LEU A 105 -1.59 7.60 -9.74
N SER A 106 -2.09 8.13 -10.86
CA SER A 106 -2.55 9.52 -10.96
C SER A 106 -1.46 10.55 -10.62
N PHE A 107 -0.23 10.30 -11.06
CA PHE A 107 0.89 11.23 -10.98
C PHE A 107 1.33 11.72 -12.36
N CYS A 108 2.00 12.87 -12.40
CA CYS A 108 2.73 13.36 -13.56
C CYS A 108 4.13 13.84 -13.18
N MET A 109 5.05 13.73 -14.13
CA MET A 109 6.35 14.36 -14.05
C MET A 109 6.20 15.88 -14.06
N THR A 110 7.06 16.55 -13.31
CA THR A 110 7.25 18.00 -13.39
C THR A 110 8.50 18.33 -14.21
N ASP A 111 8.79 19.62 -14.42
CA ASP A 111 10.03 20.07 -15.07
C ASP A 111 11.23 20.15 -14.12
N LYS A 112 11.11 19.61 -12.89
CA LYS A 112 12.15 19.67 -11.86
C LYS A 112 12.82 18.32 -11.68
N ARG A 113 14.13 18.37 -11.42
CA ARG A 113 14.93 17.21 -11.06
C ARG A 113 15.81 17.53 -9.86
N GLU A 114 16.20 16.49 -9.15
CA GLU A 114 16.98 16.57 -7.92
C GLU A 114 18.05 15.47 -7.91
N GLU A 115 19.20 15.74 -7.28
CA GLU A 115 20.27 14.75 -7.11
C GLU A 115 19.95 13.77 -5.96
N ILE A 116 19.34 14.30 -4.90
CA ILE A 116 18.87 13.56 -3.73
C ILE A 116 17.35 13.73 -3.70
N PRO A 117 16.57 12.67 -3.44
CA PRO A 117 15.11 12.75 -3.45
C PRO A 117 14.63 13.50 -2.20
N GLU A 118 14.56 14.83 -2.24
CA GLU A 118 14.16 15.67 -1.10
C GLU A 118 12.68 16.08 -1.19
N SER A 119 12.15 16.25 -2.39
CA SER A 119 10.72 16.51 -2.61
C SER A 119 9.83 15.39 -2.09
N ASP A 120 8.58 15.72 -1.73
CA ASP A 120 7.58 14.78 -1.17
C ASP A 120 7.45 13.49 -1.99
N LEU A 121 7.46 13.62 -3.32
CA LEU A 121 7.38 12.50 -4.24
C LEU A 121 8.38 12.70 -5.39
N THR A 122 9.27 11.73 -5.56
CA THR A 122 10.25 11.71 -6.65
C THR A 122 10.29 10.34 -7.32
N ALA A 123 10.87 10.27 -8.51
CA ALA A 123 11.06 8.99 -9.20
C ALA A 123 12.34 8.94 -10.03
N VAL A 124 12.84 7.74 -10.26
CA VAL A 124 14.03 7.49 -11.07
C VAL A 124 13.88 6.18 -11.84
N GLU A 125 14.34 6.16 -13.09
CA GLU A 125 14.46 4.95 -13.89
C GLU A 125 15.86 4.36 -13.73
N MET A 126 15.93 3.12 -13.24
CA MET A 126 17.18 2.41 -12.97
C MET A 126 17.70 1.70 -14.23
N PRO A 127 19.03 1.59 -14.41
CA PRO A 127 19.63 0.89 -15.57
C PRO A 127 19.21 -0.58 -15.74
N ASN A 128 18.77 -1.23 -14.66
CA ASN A 128 18.31 -2.62 -14.63
C ASN A 128 16.79 -2.77 -14.90
N GLY A 129 16.11 -1.68 -15.30
CA GLY A 129 14.71 -1.69 -15.73
C GLY A 129 13.69 -1.55 -14.60
N TRP A 130 14.13 -1.22 -13.38
CA TRP A 130 13.23 -0.83 -12.29
C TRP A 130 12.90 0.66 -12.38
N TYR A 131 11.63 0.99 -12.17
CA TYR A 131 11.19 2.38 -11.98
C TYR A 131 10.90 2.59 -10.49
N ILE A 132 11.71 3.42 -9.83
CA ILE A 132 11.61 3.69 -8.40
C ILE A 132 10.79 4.96 -8.20
N ILE A 133 9.86 4.94 -7.25
CA ILE A 133 9.14 6.10 -6.74
C ILE A 133 9.44 6.20 -5.25
N VAL A 134 9.94 7.34 -4.80
CA VAL A 134 10.28 7.62 -3.40
C VAL A 134 9.28 8.63 -2.86
N SER A 135 8.74 8.34 -1.68
CA SER A 135 7.87 9.21 -0.92
C SER A 135 8.55 9.59 0.40
N ASN A 136 8.83 10.87 0.57
CA ASN A 136 9.35 11.39 1.83
C ASN A 136 8.20 11.66 2.79
N HIS A 137 8.41 11.37 4.07
CA HIS A 137 7.47 11.67 5.16
C HIS A 137 6.10 10.96 5.09
N ASP A 138 5.86 10.12 4.09
CA ASP A 138 4.70 9.24 4.01
C ASP A 138 5.15 7.78 4.16
N PRO A 139 4.60 7.03 5.14
CA PRO A 139 4.90 5.61 5.29
C PRO A 139 4.47 4.75 4.10
N GLN A 140 3.64 5.29 3.20
CA GLN A 140 3.11 4.56 2.06
C GLN A 140 3.13 5.41 0.78
N VAL A 141 3.99 5.02 -0.18
CA VAL A 141 4.01 5.64 -1.52
C VAL A 141 2.63 5.61 -2.19
N VAL A 142 1.92 4.48 -2.08
CA VAL A 142 0.62 4.24 -2.72
C VAL A 142 -0.25 3.27 -1.93
N SER A 143 -1.57 3.51 -1.87
CA SER A 143 -2.52 2.62 -1.19
C SER A 143 -2.46 1.17 -1.67
N ASP A 144 -2.80 0.21 -0.81
CA ASP A 144 -2.86 -1.22 -1.16
C ASP A 144 -3.77 -1.53 -2.36
N VAL A 145 -4.84 -0.76 -2.53
CA VAL A 145 -5.73 -0.87 -3.69
C VAL A 145 -5.01 -0.46 -4.96
N ALA A 146 -4.21 0.61 -4.93
CA ALA A 146 -3.39 1.04 -6.05
C ALA A 146 -2.24 0.05 -6.33
N MET A 147 -1.62 -0.50 -5.28
CA MET A 147 -0.61 -1.56 -5.37
C MET A 147 -1.14 -2.81 -6.07
N ARG A 148 -2.29 -3.33 -5.61
CA ARG A 148 -2.91 -4.52 -6.22
C ARG A 148 -3.29 -4.28 -7.67
N ARG A 149 -3.79 -3.08 -8.00
CA ARG A 149 -4.09 -2.69 -9.40
C ARG A 149 -2.83 -2.65 -10.25
N LEU A 150 -1.78 -1.96 -9.79
CA LEU A 150 -0.49 -1.90 -10.49
C LEU A 150 0.07 -3.31 -10.72
N ALA A 151 0.09 -4.13 -9.67
CA ALA A 151 0.67 -5.46 -9.70
C ALA A 151 -0.16 -6.45 -10.52
N SER A 152 -1.47 -6.26 -10.70
CA SER A 152 -2.37 -7.21 -11.39
C SER A 152 -2.09 -7.48 -12.88
N SER A 153 -1.07 -6.86 -13.47
CA SER A 153 -0.84 -6.83 -14.93
C SER A 153 0.60 -7.18 -15.30
N GLY A 154 1.06 -8.38 -14.94
CA GLY A 154 2.39 -8.87 -15.34
C GLY A 154 3.55 -8.08 -14.74
N CYS A 155 3.29 -7.37 -13.63
CA CYS A 155 4.24 -6.48 -12.99
C CYS A 155 4.81 -7.13 -11.74
N GLU A 156 6.05 -6.77 -11.49
CA GLU A 156 6.74 -7.04 -10.24
C GLU A 156 6.90 -5.73 -9.50
N ILE A 157 6.62 -5.74 -8.20
CA ILE A 157 6.74 -4.56 -7.35
C ILE A 157 7.51 -4.95 -6.10
N VAL A 158 8.49 -4.14 -5.73
CA VAL A 158 9.15 -4.21 -4.43
C VAL A 158 8.88 -2.90 -3.70
N THR A 159 8.42 -2.97 -2.45
CA THR A 159 8.33 -1.78 -1.58
C THR A 159 9.34 -1.88 -0.46
N CYS A 160 9.77 -0.74 0.03
CA CYS A 160 10.54 -0.62 1.26
C CYS A 160 10.05 0.58 2.05
N PHE A 161 9.99 0.43 3.37
CA PHE A 161 9.70 1.48 4.33
C PHE A 161 10.84 1.53 5.35
N VAL A 162 11.20 2.75 5.74
CA VAL A 162 12.33 3.04 6.62
C VAL A 162 11.93 4.16 7.54
N GLU A 163 12.04 3.92 8.84
CA GLU A 163 11.84 4.89 9.90
C GLU A 163 12.96 4.74 10.93
N GLU A 164 14.03 5.50 10.74
CA GLU A 164 15.24 5.44 11.58
C GLU A 164 15.01 5.97 12.98
N HIS A 165 14.00 6.81 13.20
CA HIS A 165 13.73 7.37 14.53
C HIS A 165 13.31 6.31 15.55
N VAL A 166 12.72 5.21 15.08
CA VAL A 166 12.29 4.08 15.92
C VAL A 166 12.92 2.75 15.49
N MET A 167 13.88 2.79 14.56
CA MET A 167 14.52 1.62 13.97
C MET A 167 13.49 0.59 13.47
N VAL A 168 12.55 1.06 12.64
CA VAL A 168 11.59 0.20 11.94
C VAL A 168 11.91 0.19 10.45
N SER A 169 12.00 -1.01 9.88
CA SER A 169 12.16 -1.18 8.45
C SER A 169 11.31 -2.34 7.95
N SER A 170 10.80 -2.22 6.74
CA SER A 170 10.01 -3.27 6.11
C SER A 170 10.25 -3.30 4.62
N ALA A 171 10.23 -4.50 4.04
CA ALA A 171 10.28 -4.69 2.60
C ALA A 171 9.25 -5.74 2.20
N THR A 172 8.61 -5.52 1.05
CA THR A 172 7.65 -6.48 0.51
C THR A 172 7.86 -6.69 -0.98
N GLY A 173 7.54 -7.89 -1.45
CA GLY A 173 7.58 -8.25 -2.86
C GLY A 173 6.22 -8.69 -3.36
N TRP A 174 5.78 -8.09 -4.45
CA TRP A 174 4.51 -8.36 -5.11
C TRP A 174 4.74 -8.81 -6.53
N LYS A 175 3.90 -9.74 -6.96
CA LYS A 175 3.88 -10.20 -8.35
C LYS A 175 2.46 -10.56 -8.74
N ASP A 176 2.04 -10.08 -9.90
CA ASP A 176 0.72 -10.39 -10.48
C ASP A 176 -0.46 -10.08 -9.52
N GLY A 177 -0.34 -9.00 -8.74
CA GLY A 177 -1.38 -8.56 -7.80
C GLY A 177 -1.32 -9.21 -6.42
N LEU A 178 -0.38 -10.12 -6.19
CA LEU A 178 -0.29 -10.93 -4.98
C LEU A 178 0.98 -10.61 -4.19
N LEU A 179 0.83 -10.46 -2.87
CA LEU A 179 1.96 -10.42 -1.95
C LEU A 179 2.65 -11.79 -1.98
N ARG A 180 3.94 -11.79 -2.31
CA ARG A 180 4.76 -13.01 -2.40
C ARG A 180 5.59 -13.20 -1.14
N TRP A 181 6.07 -12.10 -0.57
CA TRP A 181 6.84 -12.09 0.66
C TRP A 181 6.80 -10.73 1.34
N SER A 182 7.00 -10.74 2.65
CA SER A 182 7.25 -9.57 3.48
C SER A 182 8.37 -9.88 4.47
N VAL A 183 9.19 -8.88 4.77
CA VAL A 183 10.22 -8.94 5.82
C VAL A 183 10.13 -7.64 6.59
N THR A 184 9.94 -7.71 7.91
CA THR A 184 9.77 -6.53 8.76
C THR A 184 10.63 -6.65 10.01
N HIS A 185 11.35 -5.59 10.32
CA HIS A 185 12.06 -5.39 11.58
C HIS A 185 11.41 -4.21 12.34
N ASP A 186 11.31 -4.37 13.66
CA ASP A 186 10.77 -3.38 14.57
C ASP A 186 11.51 -3.53 15.90
N ALA A 187 12.46 -2.61 16.15
CA ALA A 187 13.27 -2.63 17.36
C ALA A 187 12.44 -2.50 18.65
N GLN A 188 11.20 -1.99 18.57
CA GLN A 188 10.30 -1.86 19.70
C GLN A 188 9.65 -3.19 20.10
N GLU A 189 9.49 -4.12 19.16
CA GLU A 189 9.05 -5.50 19.45
C GLU A 189 10.25 -6.38 19.90
N GLY A 190 11.48 -5.98 19.56
CA GLY A 190 12.70 -6.47 20.17
C GLY A 190 13.95 -6.27 19.30
N LEU A 191 15.13 -6.22 19.93
CA LEU A 191 16.41 -5.98 19.25
C LEU A 191 16.73 -6.99 18.13
N LEU A 192 16.21 -8.22 18.24
CA LEU A 192 16.38 -9.27 17.23
C LEU A 192 15.08 -9.59 16.48
N HIS A 193 14.07 -8.71 16.58
CA HIS A 193 12.79 -8.92 15.93
C HIS A 193 12.98 -9.03 14.41
N LEU A 194 12.40 -10.06 13.80
CA LEU A 194 12.34 -10.16 12.37
C LEU A 194 11.13 -11.01 12.00
N GLU A 195 10.11 -10.36 11.48
CA GLU A 195 8.90 -11.00 10.97
C GLU A 195 9.09 -11.29 9.48
N ILE A 196 8.70 -12.49 9.07
CA ILE A 196 8.85 -12.97 7.69
C ILE A 196 7.57 -13.69 7.30
N GLU A 197 6.95 -13.25 6.21
CA GLU A 197 5.84 -13.97 5.60
C GLU A 197 6.14 -14.32 4.14
N GLY A 198 5.56 -15.41 3.66
CA GLY A 198 5.72 -15.87 2.28
C GLY A 198 7.11 -16.46 1.97
N GLU A 199 7.56 -16.27 0.73
CA GLU A 199 8.83 -16.82 0.22
C GLU A 199 9.77 -15.66 -0.21
N PRO A 200 10.64 -15.16 0.70
CA PRO A 200 11.64 -14.15 0.39
C PRO A 200 12.58 -14.57 -0.76
N PRO A 201 13.29 -13.61 -1.40
CA PRO A 201 14.24 -13.93 -2.45
C PRO A 201 15.37 -14.86 -1.94
N PRO A 202 16.00 -15.67 -2.81
CA PRO A 202 17.06 -16.60 -2.42
C PRO A 202 18.23 -15.95 -1.64
N GLU A 203 18.51 -14.68 -1.92
CA GLU A 203 19.56 -13.87 -1.29
C GLU A 203 19.26 -13.56 0.19
N PHE A 204 17.98 -13.59 0.59
CA PHE A 204 17.51 -13.21 1.93
C PHE A 204 18.23 -13.96 3.05
N ALA A 205 18.38 -15.28 2.93
CA ALA A 205 18.97 -16.10 3.99
C ALA A 205 20.41 -15.67 4.29
N ALA A 206 21.21 -15.38 3.25
CA ALA A 206 22.58 -14.94 3.41
C ALA A 206 22.66 -13.52 4.01
N ILE A 207 21.75 -12.63 3.61
CA ILE A 207 21.63 -11.26 4.17
C ILE A 207 21.30 -11.33 5.67
N ARG A 208 20.25 -12.07 6.03
CA ARG A 208 19.83 -12.27 7.42
C ARG A 208 20.98 -12.84 8.25
N ASP A 209 21.59 -13.94 7.81
CA ASP A 209 22.61 -14.62 8.60
C ASP A 209 23.84 -13.71 8.83
N ARG A 210 24.19 -12.90 7.82
CA ARG A 210 25.24 -11.89 7.97
C ARG A 210 24.87 -10.80 8.98
N MET A 211 23.68 -10.21 8.88
CA MET A 211 23.25 -9.15 9.79
C MET A 211 23.11 -9.63 11.24
N PHE A 212 22.65 -10.86 11.46
CA PHE A 212 22.62 -11.46 12.80
C PHE A 212 24.04 -11.69 13.35
N ALA A 213 25.00 -12.07 12.50
CA ALA A 213 26.40 -12.20 12.91
C ALA A 213 27.03 -10.84 13.24
N GLU A 214 26.70 -9.79 12.48
CA GLU A 214 27.11 -8.41 12.76
C GLU A 214 26.46 -7.92 14.06
N GLN A 215 25.18 -8.14 14.29
CA GLN A 215 24.52 -7.78 15.54
C GLN A 215 25.15 -8.45 16.77
N ALA A 216 25.65 -9.67 16.63
CA ALA A 216 26.26 -10.42 17.72
C ALA A 216 27.69 -9.95 18.07
N THR A 217 28.39 -9.28 17.14
CA THR A 217 29.83 -8.98 17.26
C THR A 217 30.21 -7.53 17.03
N GLY A 218 29.31 -6.74 16.45
CA GLY A 218 29.46 -5.36 16.08
C GLY A 218 29.19 -4.40 17.23
N ASP A 219 28.91 -3.15 16.86
CA ASP A 219 28.60 -2.10 17.82
C ASP A 219 27.23 -2.36 18.48
N GLN A 220 27.17 -2.29 19.81
CA GLN A 220 25.92 -2.53 20.56
C GLN A 220 24.91 -1.39 20.36
N ASP A 221 25.38 -0.21 19.94
CA ASP A 221 24.53 0.94 19.65
C ASP A 221 24.00 0.93 18.21
N CYS A 222 24.37 -0.08 17.40
CA CYS A 222 23.92 -0.24 16.02
C CYS A 222 22.89 -1.39 15.92
N ASP A 223 21.76 -1.11 15.27
CA ASP A 223 20.78 -2.12 14.90
C ASP A 223 21.05 -2.60 13.47
N TYR A 224 21.75 -3.72 13.37
CA TYR A 224 22.05 -4.36 12.09
C TYR A 224 20.83 -5.12 11.54
N ILE A 225 19.86 -5.47 12.39
CA ILE A 225 18.66 -6.21 11.97
C ILE A 225 17.75 -5.29 11.15
N PHE A 226 17.74 -3.99 11.46
CA PHE A 226 17.13 -2.94 10.65
C PHE A 226 17.54 -2.98 9.17
N ASP A 227 18.79 -3.35 8.86
CA ASP A 227 19.25 -3.41 7.48
C ASP A 227 18.74 -4.65 6.71
N VAL A 228 18.21 -5.67 7.39
CA VAL A 228 17.78 -6.92 6.73
C VAL A 228 16.69 -6.67 5.67
N PRO A 229 15.57 -5.97 5.96
CA PRO A 229 14.58 -5.63 4.94
C PRO A 229 15.16 -4.75 3.83
N VAL A 230 15.95 -3.73 4.20
CA VAL A 230 16.54 -2.75 3.29
C VAL A 230 17.46 -3.44 2.27
N GLU A 231 18.36 -4.30 2.73
CA GLU A 231 19.26 -5.05 1.87
C GLU A 231 18.55 -6.11 1.04
N THR A 232 17.50 -6.73 1.58
CA THR A 232 16.68 -7.67 0.81
C THR A 232 16.06 -6.96 -0.39
N ALA A 233 15.50 -5.78 -0.19
CA ALA A 233 14.94 -4.97 -1.27
C ALA A 233 16.04 -4.53 -2.26
N ARG A 234 17.18 -4.04 -1.76
CA ARG A 234 18.35 -3.66 -2.58
C ARG A 234 18.86 -4.81 -3.45
N SER A 235 18.91 -6.04 -2.92
CA SER A 235 19.41 -7.20 -3.68
C SER A 235 18.62 -7.48 -4.96
N ILE A 236 17.34 -7.07 -4.99
CA ILE A 236 16.44 -7.24 -6.13
C ILE A 236 16.45 -6.01 -7.04
N THR A 237 16.37 -4.81 -6.45
CA THR A 237 16.14 -3.56 -7.19
C THR A 237 17.43 -2.82 -7.55
N GLY A 238 18.51 -3.08 -6.82
CA GLY A 238 19.75 -2.31 -6.89
C GLY A 238 19.66 -0.92 -6.26
N TYR A 239 18.56 -0.59 -5.58
CA TYR A 239 18.33 0.71 -4.96
C TYR A 239 18.40 0.62 -3.43
N ARG A 240 19.09 1.58 -2.81
CA ARG A 240 19.14 1.82 -1.36
C ARG A 240 19.08 3.35 -1.15
N TYR A 241 18.37 3.80 -0.13
CA TYR A 241 18.00 5.21 0.03
C TYR A 241 19.15 6.13 0.48
N ASP A 242 20.19 5.54 1.07
CA ASP A 242 21.38 6.17 1.64
C ASP A 242 22.64 5.96 0.77
N GLU A 243 22.46 5.55 -0.49
CA GLU A 243 23.56 5.28 -1.42
C GLU A 243 23.36 5.95 -2.79
N ASP A 244 24.48 6.26 -3.44
CA ASP A 244 24.48 6.68 -4.84
C ASP A 244 24.01 5.55 -5.75
N ILE A 245 23.21 5.89 -6.77
CA ILE A 245 22.76 4.93 -7.78
C ILE A 245 23.91 4.61 -8.75
N PRO A 246 24.39 3.36 -8.84
CA PRO A 246 25.51 3.03 -9.72
C PRO A 246 25.21 3.32 -11.19
N GLY A 247 26.09 4.11 -11.81
CA GLY A 247 26.00 4.45 -13.23
C GLY A 247 25.11 5.65 -13.55
N LEU A 248 24.49 6.27 -12.55
CA LEU A 248 23.80 7.55 -12.68
C LEU A 248 24.58 8.65 -11.94
N SER A 249 24.44 9.89 -12.36
CA SER A 249 25.10 11.05 -11.74
C SER A 249 24.31 12.34 -11.98
N GLY A 250 24.35 13.27 -11.03
CA GLY A 250 23.66 14.56 -11.10
C GLY A 250 22.19 14.48 -10.70
N GLU A 251 21.35 15.35 -11.27
CA GLU A 251 19.91 15.42 -10.97
C GLU A 251 19.15 14.26 -11.65
N VAL A 252 19.18 13.10 -11.01
CA VAL A 252 18.65 11.83 -11.55
C VAL A 252 17.19 11.59 -11.17
N PHE A 253 16.73 12.18 -10.07
CA PHE A 253 15.36 12.04 -9.59
C PHE A 253 14.47 13.10 -10.23
N GLU A 254 13.34 12.67 -10.77
CA GLU A 254 12.29 13.54 -11.29
C GLU A 254 11.28 13.84 -10.19
N VAL A 255 10.96 15.11 -9.97
CA VAL A 255 9.93 15.50 -9.01
C VAL A 255 8.57 15.22 -9.61
N LEU A 256 7.73 14.52 -8.86
CA LEU A 256 6.37 14.15 -9.27
C LEU A 256 5.34 15.07 -8.62
N ALA A 257 4.20 15.23 -9.29
CA ALA A 257 3.03 15.92 -8.76
C ALA A 257 1.77 15.07 -9.00
N PRO A 258 0.72 15.21 -8.16
CA PRO A 258 -0.59 14.66 -8.47
C PRO A 258 -1.10 15.18 -9.80
N LEU A 259 -1.73 14.31 -10.59
CA LEU A 259 -2.45 14.74 -11.78
C LEU A 259 -3.52 15.78 -11.37
N PRO A 260 -3.69 16.86 -12.13
CA PRO A 260 -4.77 17.80 -11.89
C PRO A 260 -6.09 17.04 -11.90
N ASP A 261 -6.88 17.14 -10.83
CA ASP A 261 -8.22 16.56 -10.80
C ASP A 261 -9.01 17.16 -11.98
N GLU A 262 -9.48 16.34 -12.92
CA GLU A 262 -10.30 16.81 -14.04
C GLU A 262 -11.72 17.21 -13.60
N ARG A 263 -12.04 17.13 -12.30
CA ARG A 263 -13.36 17.44 -11.74
C ARG A 263 -13.66 18.88 -11.28
N PRO A 264 -12.91 19.97 -11.56
CA PRO A 264 -13.35 21.31 -11.13
C PRO A 264 -14.59 21.80 -11.90
N PHE A 265 -14.81 21.34 -13.14
CA PHE A 265 -15.95 21.77 -13.97
C PHE A 265 -17.28 21.14 -13.54
N LEU A 266 -17.31 19.84 -13.28
CA LEU A 266 -18.53 19.14 -12.86
C LEU A 266 -18.97 19.58 -11.46
N ARG A 267 -18.03 19.86 -10.55
CA ARG A 267 -18.35 20.39 -9.21
C ARG A 267 -19.05 21.76 -9.29
N ARG A 268 -18.59 22.65 -10.18
CA ARG A 268 -19.24 23.96 -10.43
C ARG A 268 -20.62 23.86 -11.08
N LEU A 269 -20.85 22.86 -11.95
CA LEU A 269 -22.16 22.64 -12.57
C LEU A 269 -23.20 22.13 -11.55
N PHE A 270 -22.80 21.30 -10.59
CA PHE A 270 -23.71 20.76 -9.57
C PHE A 270 -23.86 21.67 -8.33
N GLU A 271 -22.89 22.49 -7.98
CA GLU A 271 -23.03 23.51 -6.91
C GLU A 271 -23.97 24.67 -7.29
N GLY A 272 -24.26 24.86 -8.58
CA GLY A 272 -25.28 25.81 -9.05
C GLY A 272 -26.73 25.32 -8.87
N TRP A 273 -26.95 24.02 -8.69
CA TRP A 273 -28.29 23.41 -8.69
C TRP A 273 -28.90 23.24 -7.28
N PHE A 274 -28.08 23.27 -6.23
CA PHE A 274 -28.53 23.08 -4.83
C PHE A 274 -28.67 24.38 -4.02
N ARG A 275 -28.69 25.56 -4.65
CA ARG A 275 -29.16 26.77 -3.96
C ARG A 275 -30.69 26.78 -3.90
N THR A 276 -31.25 26.11 -2.90
CA THR A 276 -32.63 26.38 -2.47
C THR A 276 -32.77 27.85 -2.06
N PRO A 277 -33.83 28.56 -2.48
CA PRO A 277 -34.08 29.91 -2.01
C PRO A 277 -34.39 29.89 -0.52
N ARG A 278 -33.62 30.64 0.28
CA ARG A 278 -33.94 30.88 1.70
C ARG A 278 -35.27 31.63 1.78
N ASN A 279 -36.20 31.12 2.58
CA ASN A 279 -37.46 31.77 2.89
C ASN A 279 -37.26 33.21 3.40
N PRO A 280 -38.18 34.14 3.08
CA PRO A 280 -38.13 35.50 3.60
C PRO A 280 -38.49 35.54 5.10
N PRO A 281 -37.99 36.55 5.85
CA PRO A 281 -38.25 36.66 7.28
C PRO A 281 -39.71 37.04 7.55
N HIS A 282 -40.37 36.29 8.43
CA HIS A 282 -41.65 36.66 9.01
C HIS A 282 -41.47 37.87 9.95
N ARG A 283 -42.35 38.85 9.79
CA ARG A 283 -42.54 39.99 10.70
C ARG A 283 -43.39 39.58 11.89
#